data_AF-A0A151SNM9-F1
#
_entry.id   AF-A0A151SNM9-F1
#
_cell.length_a   1.000
_cell.length_b   1.000
_cell.length_c   1.000
_cell.angle_alpha   90.00
_cell.angle_beta   90.00
_cell.angle_gamma   90.00
#
_symmetry.space_group_name_H-M   'P 1'
#
loop_
_entity.id
_entity.type
_entity.pdbx_description
1 polymer ?
#
loop_
_entity_poly.entity_id
_entity_poly.type
_entity_poly.pdbx_seq_one_letter_code
_entity_poly.pdbx_strand_id
1 'polypeptide(L)'
;MSTEDLHLEQLDVKTTFLHGDLDENIYMVQPEGFQIVGKENLVCKLTKSLYVLKQAPRQWYLKFENFMSRKGYKKCSMDQCCYLKKKNFILYHITIIC
;
A
#
# COMPACT_ATOMS: atom_id res chain seq x y z
N MET A 1 31.88 -21.65 12.03
CA MET A 1 30.45 -21.29 12.13
C MET A 1 30.29 -19.97 11.41
N SER A 2 29.72 -19.96 10.21
CA SER A 2 29.46 -18.73 9.48
C SER A 2 28.28 -18.02 10.13
N THR A 3 28.54 -16.89 10.78
CA THR A 3 27.52 -15.99 11.31
C THR A 3 26.75 -15.42 10.12
N GLU A 4 25.46 -15.73 9.98
CA GLU A 4 24.59 -15.03 9.04
C GLU A 4 24.19 -13.70 9.69
N ASP A 5 24.47 -12.58 9.02
CA ASP A 5 24.11 -11.26 9.53
C ASP A 5 22.63 -11.00 9.25
N LEU A 6 21.86 -10.71 10.31
CA LEU A 6 20.44 -10.38 10.21
C LEU A 6 20.27 -8.86 10.25
N HIS A 7 19.61 -8.31 9.22
CA HIS A 7 19.24 -6.89 9.15
C HIS A 7 17.72 -6.75 9.27
N LEU A 8 17.24 -6.08 10.31
CA LEU A 8 15.83 -5.87 10.59
C LEU A 8 15.43 -4.41 10.39
N GLU A 9 14.38 -4.18 9.61
CA GLU A 9 13.76 -2.86 9.42
C GLU A 9 12.26 -2.92 9.65
N GLN A 10 11.72 -1.87 10.26
CA GLN A 10 10.28 -1.65 10.40
C GLN A 10 9.87 -0.43 9.58
N LEU A 11 8.81 -0.58 8.80
CA LEU A 11 8.28 0.47 7.93
C LEU A 11 6.88 0.86 8.38
N ASP A 12 6.74 2.07 8.91
CA ASP A 12 5.46 2.75 9.11
C ASP A 12 5.16 3.63 7.89
N VAL A 13 4.21 3.19 7.07
CA VAL A 13 3.87 3.90 5.84
C VAL A 13 2.73 4.86 6.14
N LYS A 14 2.98 6.16 5.96
CA LYS A 14 1.95 7.17 6.13
C LYS A 14 0.98 7.18 4.95
N THR A 15 -0.30 7.41 5.22
CA THR A 15 -1.35 7.57 4.19
C THR A 15 -1.43 6.43 3.17
N THR A 16 -1.14 5.20 3.59
CA THR A 16 -1.11 3.96 2.79
C THR A 16 -2.28 3.82 1.82
N PHE A 17 -3.48 4.14 2.28
CA PHE A 17 -4.70 4.02 1.48
C PHE A 17 -4.69 4.92 0.24
N LEU A 18 -3.99 6.05 0.23
CA LEU A 18 -3.88 6.93 -0.95
C LEU A 18 -2.96 6.35 -2.04
N HIS A 19 -2.20 5.31 -1.73
CA HIS A 19 -1.29 4.68 -2.68
C HIS A 19 -1.89 3.46 -3.39
N GLY A 20 -3.05 2.97 -2.93
CA GLY A 20 -3.81 1.94 -3.63
C GLY A 20 -4.36 2.45 -4.96
N ASP A 21 -4.22 1.63 -5.99
CA ASP A 21 -4.86 1.91 -7.28
C ASP A 21 -6.31 1.41 -7.23
N LEU A 22 -7.18 2.05 -8.03
CA LEU A 22 -8.58 1.67 -8.13
C LEU A 22 -8.78 0.84 -9.38
N ASP A 23 -9.23 -0.41 -9.21
CA ASP A 23 -9.62 -1.27 -10.34
C ASP A 23 -10.95 -0.82 -10.98
N GLU A 24 -11.75 -0.05 -10.25
CA GLU A 24 -13.08 0.39 -10.64
C GLU A 24 -13.16 1.91 -10.76
N ASN A 25 -14.05 2.40 -11.63
CA ASN A 25 -14.35 3.82 -11.72
C ASN A 25 -15.30 4.21 -10.57
N ILE A 26 -14.75 4.85 -9.54
CA ILE A 26 -15.52 5.34 -8.40
C ILE A 26 -15.74 6.83 -8.55
N TYR A 27 -16.98 7.24 -8.38
CA TYR A 27 -17.39 8.63 -8.39
C TYR A 27 -17.95 9.01 -7.01
N MET A 28 -17.71 10.25 -6.61
CA MET A 28 -18.28 10.81 -5.39
C MET A 28 -18.89 12.18 -5.67
N VAL A 29 -19.85 12.56 -4.84
CA VAL A 29 -20.42 13.91 -4.84
C VAL A 29 -19.29 14.91 -4.57
N GLN A 30 -19.40 16.10 -5.19
CA GLN A 30 -18.47 17.19 -4.95
C GLN A 30 -18.43 17.52 -3.44
N PRO A 31 -17.25 17.49 -2.80
CA PRO A 31 -17.14 17.83 -1.39
C PRO A 31 -17.51 19.30 -1.15
N GLU A 32 -17.91 19.59 0.07
CA GLU A 32 -18.22 20.96 0.49
C GLU A 32 -17.01 21.87 0.24
N GLY A 33 -17.26 23.07 -0.32
CA GLY A 33 -16.21 24.01 -0.72
C GLY A 33 -15.57 23.77 -2.10
N PHE A 34 -15.87 22.65 -2.78
CA PHE A 34 -15.40 22.37 -4.14
C PHE A 34 -16.49 22.50 -5.22
N GLN A 35 -17.74 22.75 -4.80
CA GLN A 35 -18.87 22.93 -5.71
C GLN A 35 -18.68 24.21 -6.52
N ILE A 36 -18.84 24.11 -7.85
CA ILE A 36 -18.78 25.25 -8.75
C ILE A 36 -20.20 25.65 -9.13
N VAL A 37 -20.53 26.94 -9.00
CA VAL A 37 -21.84 27.50 -9.37
C VAL A 37 -22.17 27.18 -10.83
N GLY A 38 -23.35 26.61 -11.07
CA GLY A 38 -23.82 26.14 -12.38
C GLY A 38 -23.28 24.76 -12.79
N LYS A 39 -22.54 24.07 -11.92
CA LYS A 39 -21.98 22.73 -12.13
C LYS A 39 -22.25 21.81 -10.95
N GLU A 40 -23.34 22.03 -10.23
CA GLU A 40 -23.72 21.28 -9.03
C GLU A 40 -23.93 19.79 -9.34
N ASN A 41 -24.37 19.48 -10.57
CA ASN A 41 -24.62 18.12 -11.04
C ASN A 41 -23.35 17.32 -11.34
N LEU A 42 -22.16 17.94 -11.28
CA LEU A 42 -20.90 17.23 -11.50
C LEU A 42 -20.54 16.34 -10.32
N VAL A 43 -19.78 15.30 -10.62
CA VAL A 43 -19.22 14.36 -9.65
C VAL A 43 -17.71 14.28 -9.82
N CYS A 44 -17.00 14.02 -8.73
CA CYS A 44 -15.55 13.81 -8.75
C CYS A 44 -15.26 12.34 -9.04
N LYS A 45 -14.38 12.06 -10.01
CA LYS A 45 -13.83 10.73 -10.21
C LYS A 45 -12.62 10.53 -9.30
N LEU A 46 -12.64 9.48 -8.49
CA LEU A 46 -11.48 9.11 -7.69
C LEU A 46 -10.40 8.49 -8.56
N THR A 47 -9.18 8.97 -8.41
CA THR A 47 -7.97 8.44 -9.08
C THR A 47 -7.12 7.57 -8.15
N LYS A 48 -7.38 7.65 -6.84
CA LYS A 48 -6.70 6.90 -5.77
C LYS A 48 -7.71 6.43 -4.74
N SER A 49 -7.40 5.34 -4.05
CA SER A 49 -8.27 4.87 -2.97
C SER A 49 -8.27 5.83 -1.79
N LEU A 50 -9.45 6.03 -1.19
CA LEU A 50 -9.61 6.78 0.05
C LEU A 50 -9.82 5.80 1.20
N TYR A 51 -9.40 6.16 2.41
CA TYR A 51 -9.53 5.31 3.61
C TYR A 51 -10.94 4.74 3.82
N VAL A 52 -11.96 5.54 3.52
CA VAL A 52 -13.38 5.20 3.73
C VAL A 52 -13.88 4.13 2.74
N LEU A 53 -13.13 3.86 1.67
CA LEU A 53 -13.50 2.82 0.72
C LEU A 53 -13.19 1.44 1.33
N LYS A 54 -14.19 0.55 1.35
CA LYS A 54 -14.06 -0.81 1.87
C LYS A 54 -12.90 -1.60 1.23
N GLN A 55 -12.59 -1.31 -0.03
CA GLN A 55 -11.52 -1.94 -0.80
C GLN A 55 -10.14 -1.30 -0.64
N ALA A 56 -10.03 -0.11 -0.02
CA ALA A 56 -8.75 0.59 0.09
C ALA A 56 -7.64 -0.21 0.78
N PRO A 57 -7.91 -0.93 1.90
CA PRO A 57 -6.87 -1.76 2.53
C PRO A 57 -6.35 -2.86 1.60
N ARG A 58 -7.26 -3.50 0.84
CA ARG A 58 -6.89 -4.56 -0.11
C ARG A 58 -6.08 -4.01 -1.27
N GLN A 59 -6.49 -2.87 -1.84
CA GLN A 59 -5.78 -2.26 -2.96
C GLN A 59 -4.38 -1.80 -2.58
N TRP A 60 -4.22 -1.22 -1.39
CA TRP A 60 -2.91 -0.92 -0.84
C TRP A 60 -2.04 -2.19 -0.68
N TYR A 61 -2.58 -3.22 -0.05
CA TYR A 61 -1.85 -4.48 0.17
C TYR A 61 -1.37 -5.10 -1.14
N LEU A 62 -2.23 -5.19 -2.17
CA LEU A 62 -1.86 -5.73 -3.48
C LEU A 62 -0.78 -4.89 -4.16
N LYS A 63 -0.86 -3.57 -4.06
CA LYS A 63 0.16 -2.65 -4.59
C LYS A 63 1.51 -2.88 -3.91
N PHE A 64 1.50 -2.98 -2.58
CA PHE A 64 2.70 -3.17 -1.78
C PHE A 64 3.34 -4.54 -2.01
N GLU A 65 2.54 -5.61 -2.02
CA GLU A 65 3.00 -6.97 -2.30
C GLU A 65 3.69 -7.07 -3.66
N ASN A 66 3.09 -6.46 -4.68
CA ASN A 66 3.69 -6.37 -6.01
C ASN A 66 5.01 -5.59 -6.00
N PHE A 67 5.08 -4.49 -5.25
CA PHE A 67 6.31 -3.70 -5.11
C PHE A 67 7.44 -4.51 -4.46
N MET A 68 7.15 -5.19 -3.34
CA MET A 68 8.12 -6.01 -2.63
C MET A 68 8.62 -7.17 -3.47
N SER A 69 7.71 -7.83 -4.18
CA SER A 69 8.04 -8.95 -5.07
C SER A 69 8.97 -8.50 -6.20
N ARG A 70 8.72 -7.34 -6.83
CA ARG A 70 9.60 -6.74 -7.84
C ARG A 70 10.97 -6.35 -7.28
N LYS A 71 11.04 -6.01 -5.98
CA LYS A 71 12.30 -5.78 -5.27
C LYS A 71 13.01 -7.07 -4.85
N GLY A 72 12.42 -8.24 -5.09
CA GLY A 72 12.98 -9.56 -4.80
C GLY A 72 12.79 -10.01 -3.35
N TYR A 73 11.87 -9.38 -2.61
CA TYR A 73 11.46 -9.87 -1.30
C TYR A 73 10.40 -10.95 -1.45
N LYS A 74 10.42 -11.92 -0.54
CA LYS A 74 9.42 -12.97 -0.41
C LYS A 74 8.63 -12.77 0.88
N LYS A 75 7.33 -12.98 0.84
CA LYS A 75 6.48 -12.93 2.03
C LYS A 75 6.82 -14.08 2.98
N CYS A 76 6.81 -13.80 4.28
CA CYS A 76 6.95 -14.83 5.31
C CYS A 76 5.67 -15.67 5.40
N SER A 77 5.80 -16.99 5.50
CA SER A 77 4.65 -17.90 5.61
C SER A 77 3.93 -17.81 6.96
N MET A 78 4.64 -17.37 8.01
CA MET A 78 4.10 -17.26 9.37
C MET A 78 3.49 -15.88 9.68
N ASP A 79 3.90 -14.84 8.95
CA ASP A 79 3.44 -13.47 9.16
C ASP A 79 3.29 -12.72 7.83
N GLN A 80 2.06 -12.31 7.51
CA GLN A 80 1.71 -11.61 6.27
C GLN A 80 2.27 -10.18 6.18
N CYS A 81 2.64 -9.58 7.30
CA CYS A 81 3.25 -8.26 7.37
C CYS A 81 4.79 -8.31 7.24
N CYS A 82 5.37 -9.52 7.19
CA CYS A 82 6.81 -9.74 7.14
C CYS A 82 7.31 -10.17 5.76
N TYR A 83 8.43 -9.58 5.33
CA TYR A 83 9.07 -9.81 4.05
C TYR A 83 10.57 -10.09 4.24
N LEU A 84 11.04 -11.12 3.56
CA LEU A 84 12.40 -11.64 3.67
C LEU A 84 13.13 -11.55 2.33
N LYS A 85 14.39 -11.14 2.36
CA LYS A 85 15.27 -11.20 1.20
C LYS A 85 16.68 -11.59 1.64
N LYS A 86 17.21 -12.68 1.06
CA LYS A 86 18.62 -13.05 1.26
C LYS A 86 19.47 -12.42 0.15
N LYS A 87 20.53 -11.73 0.54
CA LYS A 87 21.54 -11.20 -0.39
C LYS A 87 22.93 -11.48 0.20
N ASN A 88 23.71 -12.30 -0.49
CA ASN A 88 24.98 -12.83 0.01
C ASN A 88 24.77 -13.56 1.37
N PHE A 89 25.49 -13.13 2.40
CA PHE A 89 25.39 -13.66 3.77
C PHE A 89 24.44 -12.88 4.67
N ILE A 90 23.72 -11.88 4.13
CA ILE A 90 22.81 -11.02 4.90
C ILE A 90 21.36 -11.40 4.62
N LEU A 91 20.59 -11.60 5.68
CA LEU A 91 19.14 -11.76 5.63
C LEU A 91 18.48 -10.42 5.98
N TYR A 92 17.74 -9.85 5.03
CA TYR A 92 16.94 -8.65 5.24
C TYR A 92 15.53 -9.03 5.64
N HIS A 93 15.10 -8.54 6.80
CA HIS A 93 13.77 -8.70 7.34
C HIS A 93 13.07 -7.34 7.39
N ILE A 94 11.94 -7.21 6.70
CA ILE A 94 11.11 -6.01 6.70
C ILE A 94 9.75 -6.35 7.27
N THR A 95 9.35 -5.64 8.32
CA THR A 95 7.99 -5.69 8.86
C THR A 95 7.28 -4.40 8.52
N ILE A 96 6.07 -4.52 7.96
CA ILE A 96 5.22 -3.36 7.69
C ILE A 96 4.29 -3.13 8.87
N ILE A 97 4.15 -1.87 9.25
CA ILE A 97 3.15 -1.37 10.18
C ILE A 97 2.25 -0.43 9.35
N CYS A 98 0.95 -0.69 9.33
CA CYS A 98 -0.07 0.05 8.56
C CYS A 98 -1.22 0.45 9.48
#